data_AF-A0A0E3QJ21-F1
#
_entry.id   AF-A0A0E3QJ21-F1
#
_cell.length_a   1.000
_cell.length_b   1.000
_cell.length_c   1.000
_cell.angle_alpha   90.00
_cell.angle_beta   90.00
_cell.angle_gamma   90.00
#
_symmetry.space_group_name_H-M   'P 1'
#
loop_
_entity.id
_entity.type
_entity.pdbx_description
1 polymer ?
#
loop_
_entity_poly.entity_id
_entity_poly.type
_entity_poly.pdbx_seq_one_letter_code
_entity_poly.pdbx_strand_id
1 'polypeptide(L)'
;MDETTQEEYQKALAKQEAEETAEPIETSTLEETSTSKKTEISTTAQLSETKKNELIKIVKDYYGSDEVEVIYISPKDQSSTGLIMVTYYLKNVPAKKTLENDLTDIVIVSKQIAEESGIINPNVNVAAMLEDGTTSLGVGNSSNGKTDIHVENLNA
;
A
#
# COMPACT_ATOMS: atom_id res chain seq x y z
N MET A 1 28.09 -28.78 -10.08
CA MET A 1 28.10 -27.33 -9.83
C MET A 1 29.55 -26.95 -9.80
N ASP A 2 30.00 -26.22 -10.82
CA ASP A 2 31.41 -25.87 -10.98
C ASP A 2 31.84 -24.87 -9.91
N GLU A 3 33.00 -25.13 -9.29
CA GLU A 3 33.60 -24.33 -8.22
C GLU A 3 33.92 -22.88 -8.67
N THR A 4 33.89 -22.59 -9.96
CA THR A 4 34.14 -21.28 -10.56
C THR A 4 33.01 -20.27 -10.34
N THR A 5 31.75 -20.71 -10.15
CA THR A 5 30.61 -19.78 -9.96
C THR A 5 30.56 -19.22 -8.53
N GLN A 6 31.15 -19.92 -7.57
CA GLN A 6 31.11 -19.53 -6.15
C GLN A 6 32.17 -18.45 -5.83
N GLU A 7 33.32 -18.47 -6.51
CA GLU A 7 34.35 -17.43 -6.36
C GLU A 7 33.93 -16.08 -6.98
N GLU A 8 33.23 -16.10 -8.11
CA GLU A 8 32.72 -14.86 -8.73
C GLU A 8 31.67 -14.17 -7.86
N TYR A 9 30.80 -14.94 -7.20
CA TYR A 9 29.79 -14.40 -6.28
C TYR A 9 30.43 -13.75 -5.04
N GLN A 10 31.45 -14.38 -4.46
CA GLN A 10 32.18 -13.84 -3.30
C GLN A 10 32.95 -12.56 -3.66
N LYS A 11 33.52 -12.48 -4.87
CA LYS A 11 34.18 -11.26 -5.35
C LYS A 11 33.21 -10.09 -5.56
N ALA A 12 31.99 -10.36 -6.02
CA ALA A 12 30.97 -9.33 -6.20
C ALA A 12 30.52 -8.72 -4.86
N LEU A 13 30.29 -9.56 -3.85
CA LEU A 13 29.93 -9.13 -2.49
C LEU A 13 31.03 -8.26 -1.85
N ALA A 14 32.29 -8.67 -1.95
CA ALA A 14 33.41 -7.90 -1.39
C ALA A 14 33.62 -6.53 -2.09
N LYS A 15 33.25 -6.42 -3.37
CA LYS A 15 33.36 -5.15 -4.11
C LYS A 15 32.29 -4.14 -3.67
N GLN A 16 31.09 -4.61 -3.33
CA GLN A 16 29.99 -3.76 -2.88
C GLN A 16 30.24 -3.21 -1.47
N GLU A 17 30.76 -4.04 -0.55
CA GLU A 17 31.10 -3.60 0.82
C GLU A 17 32.29 -2.61 0.86
N ALA A 18 33.19 -2.67 -0.11
CA ALA A 18 34.31 -1.73 -0.23
C ALA A 18 33.91 -0.36 -0.79
N GLU A 19 32.82 -0.27 -1.55
CA GLU A 19 32.33 0.99 -2.16
C GLU A 19 31.42 1.79 -1.20
N GLU A 20 30.87 1.15 -0.16
CA GLU A 20 30.04 1.79 0.87
C GLU A 20 30.87 2.45 2.01
N THR A 21 32.18 2.18 2.08
CA THR A 21 33.03 2.65 3.20
C THR A 21 34.03 3.77 2.81
N ALA A 22 33.84 4.44 1.65
CA ALA A 22 34.84 5.36 1.10
C ALA A 22 34.33 6.75 0.67
N GLU A 23 33.32 7.32 1.34
CA GLU A 23 33.04 8.76 1.22
C GLU A 23 33.43 9.53 2.50
N PRO A 24 34.40 10.47 2.43
CA PRO A 24 34.80 11.30 3.56
C PRO A 24 33.80 12.44 3.77
N ILE A 25 33.13 12.48 4.92
CA ILE A 25 32.37 13.65 5.35
C ILE A 25 33.37 14.65 5.94
N GLU A 26 33.73 15.67 5.16
CA GLU A 26 34.50 16.81 5.63
C GLU A 26 33.72 17.60 6.70
N THR A 27 34.37 17.78 7.84
CA THR A 27 33.98 18.67 8.93
C THR A 27 34.00 20.12 8.47
N SER A 28 32.87 20.83 8.57
CA SER A 28 32.85 22.29 8.65
C SER A 28 31.97 22.72 9.82
N THR A 29 32.63 23.23 10.85
CA THR A 29 32.06 23.75 12.09
C THR A 29 31.47 25.14 11.85
N LEU A 30 30.17 25.35 12.14
CA LEU A 30 29.61 26.64 12.54
C LEU A 30 28.47 26.41 13.55
N GLU A 31 28.66 26.94 14.76
CA GLU A 31 27.57 27.23 15.69
C GLU A 31 26.60 28.22 15.03
N GLU A 32 25.32 27.89 14.98
CA GLU A 32 24.26 28.90 15.05
C GLU A 32 22.99 28.30 15.66
N THR A 33 22.69 28.74 16.88
CA THR A 33 21.34 28.71 17.45
C THR A 33 20.39 29.43 16.51
N SER A 34 19.64 28.68 15.71
CA SER A 34 18.46 29.20 15.02
C SER A 34 17.35 28.18 15.12
N THR A 35 16.41 28.47 16.03
CA THR A 35 15.02 28.03 16.00
C THR A 35 14.56 27.82 14.56
N SER A 36 14.55 26.56 14.12
CA SER A 36 13.84 26.19 12.90
C SER A 36 12.36 26.31 13.23
N LYS A 37 11.84 27.48 12.89
CA LYS A 37 10.42 27.78 12.77
C LYS A 37 9.85 26.67 11.91
N LYS A 38 9.23 25.67 12.56
CA LYS A 38 8.48 24.58 11.94
C LYS A 38 7.63 25.20 10.83
N THR A 39 8.05 25.00 9.58
CA THR A 39 7.23 25.34 8.44
C THR A 39 5.93 24.57 8.63
N GLU A 40 4.85 25.30 8.88
CA GLU A 40 3.51 24.74 8.87
C GLU A 40 3.22 24.29 7.44
N ILE A 41 3.59 23.04 7.13
CA ILE A 41 2.98 22.28 6.04
C ILE A 41 1.55 22.00 6.49
N SER A 42 0.68 23.00 6.28
CA SER A 42 -0.75 22.79 6.20
C SER A 42 -1.02 22.13 4.84
N THR A 43 -0.82 20.82 4.77
CA THR A 43 -1.29 20.00 3.66
C THR A 43 -2.16 18.93 4.27
N THR A 44 -3.47 19.10 4.16
CA THR A 44 -4.44 18.03 4.39
C THR A 44 -3.95 16.81 3.63
N ALA A 45 -3.58 15.73 4.32
CA ALA A 45 -3.10 14.52 3.65
C ALA A 45 -4.19 14.03 2.69
N GLN A 46 -3.86 13.93 1.40
CA GLN A 46 -4.75 13.45 0.37
C GLN A 46 -4.08 12.30 -0.39
N LEU A 47 -4.88 11.28 -0.71
CA LEU A 47 -4.44 10.24 -1.62
C LEU A 47 -4.35 10.82 -3.03
N SER A 48 -3.12 11.01 -3.52
CA SER A 48 -2.87 11.55 -4.86
C SER A 48 -3.45 10.66 -5.95
N GLU A 49 -3.75 11.25 -7.10
CA GLU A 49 -4.28 10.49 -8.24
C GLU A 49 -3.29 9.44 -8.77
N THR A 50 -1.99 9.72 -8.69
CA THR A 50 -0.94 8.73 -9.00
C THR A 50 -1.03 7.51 -8.08
N LYS A 51 -1.21 7.72 -6.78
CA LYS A 51 -1.31 6.64 -5.78
C LYS A 51 -2.61 5.84 -5.92
N LYS A 52 -3.71 6.49 -6.30
CA LYS A 52 -4.95 5.79 -6.68
C LYS A 52 -4.74 4.90 -7.91
N ASN A 53 -4.12 5.43 -8.96
CA ASN A 53 -3.85 4.68 -10.19
C ASN A 53 -2.87 3.51 -9.96
N GLU A 54 -1.90 3.69 -9.06
CA GLU A 54 -1.01 2.63 -8.61
C GLU A 54 -1.81 1.50 -7.93
N LEU A 55 -2.69 1.84 -6.98
CA LEU A 55 -3.56 0.87 -6.31
C LEU A 55 -4.49 0.16 -7.31
N ILE A 56 -5.14 0.91 -8.20
CA ILE A 56 -5.99 0.35 -9.27
C ILE A 56 -5.20 -0.66 -10.10
N LYS A 57 -3.99 -0.30 -10.53
CA LYS A 57 -3.16 -1.18 -11.34
C LYS A 57 -2.78 -2.45 -10.60
N ILE A 58 -2.37 -2.36 -9.34
CA ILE A 58 -2.05 -3.54 -8.52
C ILE A 58 -3.29 -4.43 -8.38
N VAL A 59 -4.46 -3.85 -8.11
CA VAL A 59 -5.67 -4.65 -7.94
C VAL A 59 -6.04 -5.40 -9.23
N LYS A 60 -5.92 -4.74 -10.38
CA LYS A 60 -6.17 -5.37 -11.69
C LYS A 60 -5.14 -6.45 -12.05
N ASP A 61 -3.85 -6.18 -11.84
CA ASP A 61 -2.76 -7.06 -12.28
C ASP A 61 -2.72 -8.37 -11.47
N TYR A 62 -3.13 -8.35 -10.20
CA TYR A 62 -2.93 -9.48 -9.28
C TYR A 62 -4.22 -10.20 -8.82
N TYR A 63 -5.38 -9.55 -8.86
CA TYR A 63 -6.62 -10.11 -8.27
C TYR A 63 -7.74 -10.33 -9.29
N GLY A 64 -7.40 -10.40 -10.59
CA GLY A 64 -8.32 -10.84 -11.64
C GLY A 64 -9.50 -9.91 -11.89
N SER A 65 -9.34 -8.63 -11.59
CA SER A 65 -10.38 -7.62 -11.74
C SER A 65 -10.20 -6.81 -13.01
N ASP A 66 -11.27 -6.66 -13.80
CA ASP A 66 -11.26 -5.83 -15.00
C ASP A 66 -11.55 -4.35 -14.66
N GLU A 67 -12.31 -4.11 -13.60
CA GLU A 67 -12.74 -2.79 -13.15
C GLU A 67 -12.48 -2.63 -11.65
N VAL A 68 -11.86 -1.50 -11.29
CA VAL A 68 -11.52 -1.17 -9.91
C VAL A 68 -11.83 0.30 -9.69
N GLU A 69 -12.59 0.59 -8.64
CA GLU A 69 -12.91 1.93 -8.18
C GLU A 69 -12.16 2.19 -6.87
N VAL A 70 -11.45 3.33 -6.80
CA VAL A 70 -10.76 3.77 -5.58
C VAL A 70 -11.26 5.16 -5.19
N ILE A 71 -11.83 5.26 -3.99
CA ILE A 71 -12.33 6.52 -3.43
C ILE A 71 -11.52 6.84 -2.17
N TYR A 72 -11.08 8.08 -2.06
CA TYR A 72 -10.52 8.62 -0.83
C TYR A 72 -11.48 9.64 -0.22
N ILE A 73 -11.86 9.39 1.04
CA ILE A 73 -12.68 10.29 1.84
C ILE A 73 -11.77 10.91 2.89
N SER A 74 -11.42 12.18 2.68
CA SER A 74 -10.72 12.99 3.66
C SER A 74 -11.58 13.14 4.92
N PRO A 75 -10.97 13.13 6.13
CA PRO A 75 -11.71 13.46 7.34
C PRO A 75 -12.23 14.90 7.28
N LYS A 76 -13.33 15.16 8.00
CA LYS A 76 -13.95 16.50 8.10
C LYS A 76 -13.07 17.48 8.87
N ASP A 77 -12.30 16.98 9.83
CA ASP A 77 -11.35 17.76 10.61
C ASP A 77 -9.94 17.57 10.03
N GLN A 78 -8.98 18.46 10.35
CA GLN A 78 -7.57 18.37 9.91
C GLN A 78 -6.82 17.13 10.45
N SER A 79 -7.52 16.04 10.79
CA SER A 79 -6.90 14.77 11.12
C SER A 79 -6.31 14.13 9.87
N SER A 80 -5.33 13.26 10.08
CA SER A 80 -4.70 12.46 9.04
C SER A 80 -5.38 11.08 8.86
N THR A 81 -6.54 10.88 9.49
CA THR A 81 -7.29 9.61 9.47
C THR A 81 -8.31 9.60 8.33
N GLY A 82 -7.83 9.39 7.11
CA GLY A 82 -8.70 9.24 5.94
C GLY A 82 -9.28 7.83 5.80
N LEU A 83 -10.34 7.71 5.00
CA LEU A 83 -10.91 6.43 4.58
C LEU A 83 -10.59 6.20 3.10
N ILE A 84 -10.03 5.03 2.79
CA ILE A 84 -9.88 4.54 1.44
C ILE A 84 -10.92 3.46 1.22
N MET A 85 -11.72 3.61 0.17
CA MET A 85 -12.63 2.58 -0.31
C MET A 85 -12.08 2.03 -1.62
N VAL A 86 -12.03 0.72 -1.73
CA VAL A 86 -11.64 -0.01 -2.95
C VAL A 86 -12.75 -0.96 -3.30
N THR A 87 -13.38 -0.76 -4.46
CA THR A 87 -14.33 -1.72 -5.00
C THR A 87 -13.70 -2.38 -6.21
N TYR A 88 -13.68 -3.70 -6.27
CA TYR A 88 -13.18 -4.42 -7.43
C TYR A 88 -14.21 -5.44 -7.92
N TYR A 89 -14.32 -5.53 -9.24
CA TYR A 89 -15.36 -6.29 -9.91
C TYR A 89 -14.78 -7.55 -10.53
N LEU A 90 -15.44 -8.68 -10.28
CA LEU A 90 -15.05 -10.01 -10.73
C LEU A 90 -16.10 -10.60 -11.67
N LYS A 91 -15.64 -11.27 -12.73
CA LYS A 91 -16.52 -11.96 -13.69
C LYS A 91 -17.21 -13.19 -13.11
N ASN A 92 -16.51 -13.89 -12.22
CA ASN A 92 -16.94 -15.16 -11.65
C ASN A 92 -16.68 -15.15 -10.15
N VAL A 93 -17.46 -15.93 -9.41
CA VAL A 93 -17.24 -16.14 -7.98
C VAL A 93 -15.97 -16.99 -7.78
N PRO A 94 -14.91 -16.47 -7.17
CA PRO A 94 -13.73 -17.27 -6.84
C PRO A 94 -14.01 -18.21 -5.67
N ALA A 95 -13.11 -19.15 -5.42
CA ALA A 95 -13.20 -19.98 -4.21
C ALA A 95 -13.11 -19.11 -2.96
N LYS A 96 -13.89 -19.43 -1.91
CA LYS A 96 -13.95 -18.65 -0.66
C LYS A 96 -12.57 -18.27 -0.11
N LYS A 97 -11.66 -19.24 -0.02
CA LYS A 97 -10.29 -19.01 0.48
C LYS A 97 -9.49 -18.04 -0.39
N THR A 98 -9.66 -18.11 -1.71
CA THR A 98 -9.03 -17.16 -2.64
C THR A 98 -9.56 -15.76 -2.37
N LEU A 99 -10.89 -15.62 -2.27
CA LEU A 99 -11.51 -14.33 -1.98
C LEU A 99 -11.08 -13.74 -0.63
N GLU A 100 -11.00 -14.57 0.42
CA GLU A 100 -10.52 -14.17 1.74
C GLU A 100 -9.08 -13.63 1.67
N ASN A 101 -8.20 -14.31 0.92
CA ASN A 101 -6.83 -13.87 0.71
C ASN A 101 -6.78 -12.56 -0.08
N ASP A 102 -7.50 -12.48 -1.21
CA ASP A 102 -7.53 -11.29 -2.06
C ASP A 102 -7.99 -10.06 -1.29
N LEU A 103 -9.08 -10.17 -0.52
CA LEU A 103 -9.57 -9.08 0.33
C LEU A 103 -8.53 -8.67 1.38
N THR A 104 -7.83 -9.64 1.98
CA THR A 104 -6.78 -9.37 2.97
C THR A 104 -5.62 -8.60 2.35
N ASP A 105 -5.13 -9.08 1.21
CA ASP A 105 -3.96 -8.51 0.55
C ASP A 105 -4.27 -7.11 0.00
N ILE A 106 -5.45 -6.89 -0.58
CA ILE A 106 -5.89 -5.57 -1.04
C ILE A 106 -6.01 -4.61 0.15
N VAL A 107 -6.53 -5.04 1.31
CA VAL A 107 -6.57 -4.22 2.52
C VAL A 107 -5.15 -3.79 2.93
N ILE A 108 -4.20 -4.72 2.95
CA ILE A 108 -2.81 -4.47 3.33
C ILE A 108 -2.14 -3.49 2.37
N VAL A 109 -2.23 -3.73 1.06
CA VAL A 109 -1.61 -2.88 0.04
C VAL A 109 -2.23 -1.48 0.06
N SER A 110 -3.56 -1.38 0.18
CA SER A 110 -4.24 -0.08 0.25
C SER A 110 -3.77 0.74 1.45
N LYS A 111 -3.56 0.08 2.59
CA LYS A 111 -3.03 0.72 3.80
C LYS A 111 -1.60 1.23 3.59
N GLN A 112 -0.73 0.41 2.99
CA GLN A 112 0.65 0.80 2.69
C GLN A 112 0.71 2.02 1.76
N ILE A 113 -0.06 2.01 0.68
CA ILE A 113 -0.12 3.13 -0.28
C ILE A 113 -0.63 4.43 0.39
N ALA A 114 -1.56 4.31 1.34
CA ALA A 114 -2.04 5.45 2.11
C ALA A 114 -0.96 6.03 3.04
N GLU A 115 -0.25 5.14 3.74
CA GLU A 115 0.83 5.51 4.67
C GLU A 115 1.99 6.19 3.92
N GLU A 116 2.36 5.67 2.74
CA GLU A 116 3.30 6.31 1.81
C GLU A 116 2.83 7.70 1.34
N SER A 117 1.52 7.94 1.34
CA SER A 117 0.91 9.23 0.99
C SER A 117 0.79 10.17 2.20
N GLY A 118 1.33 9.80 3.36
CA GLY A 118 1.28 10.59 4.60
C GLY A 118 -0.04 10.51 5.36
N ILE A 119 -0.93 9.58 5.01
CA ILE A 119 -2.18 9.33 5.75
C ILE A 119 -1.83 8.45 6.94
N ILE A 120 -2.10 8.95 8.16
CA ILE A 120 -1.72 8.26 9.39
C ILE A 120 -2.91 7.45 9.88
N ASN A 121 -2.70 6.16 10.16
CA ASN A 121 -3.74 5.22 10.55
C ASN A 121 -4.94 5.23 9.58
N PRO A 122 -4.70 4.96 8.27
CA PRO A 122 -5.77 4.94 7.28
C PRO A 122 -6.80 3.88 7.65
N ASN A 123 -8.07 4.24 7.54
CA ASN A 123 -9.14 3.26 7.48
C ASN A 123 -9.24 2.76 6.03
N VAL A 124 -9.38 1.46 5.85
CA VAL A 124 -9.52 0.85 4.53
C VAL A 124 -10.78 -0.01 4.52
N ASN A 125 -11.60 0.17 3.49
CA ASN A 125 -12.71 -0.71 3.17
C ASN A 125 -12.48 -1.24 1.75
N VAL A 126 -12.54 -2.56 1.59
CA VAL A 126 -12.43 -3.24 0.31
C VAL A 126 -13.71 -4.02 0.10
N ALA A 127 -14.30 -3.93 -1.09
CA ALA A 127 -15.47 -4.67 -1.49
C ALA A 127 -15.19 -5.43 -2.78
N ALA A 128 -15.48 -6.73 -2.77
CA ALA A 128 -15.49 -7.57 -3.96
C ALA A 128 -16.92 -7.69 -4.47
N MET A 129 -17.15 -7.38 -5.74
CA MET A 129 -18.47 -7.46 -6.36
C MET A 129 -18.42 -8.31 -7.64
N LEU A 130 -19.56 -8.90 -8.03
CA LEU A 130 -19.71 -9.36 -9.42
C LEU A 130 -19.76 -8.16 -10.37
N GLU A 131 -19.33 -8.35 -11.62
CA GLU A 131 -19.40 -7.33 -12.68
C GLU A 131 -20.80 -6.74 -12.89
N ASP A 132 -21.86 -7.44 -12.50
CA ASP A 132 -23.22 -6.89 -12.54
C ASP A 132 -23.45 -5.73 -11.54
N GLY A 133 -22.52 -5.51 -10.61
CA GLY A 133 -22.57 -4.48 -9.59
C GLY A 133 -23.66 -4.67 -8.53
N THR A 134 -24.38 -5.80 -8.57
CA THR A 134 -25.51 -6.07 -7.66
C THR A 134 -25.17 -7.07 -6.56
N THR A 135 -24.21 -7.97 -6.82
CA THR A 135 -23.86 -9.03 -5.87
C THR A 135 -22.53 -8.73 -5.20
N SER A 136 -22.59 -8.48 -3.88
CA SER A 136 -21.39 -8.47 -3.04
C SER A 136 -20.92 -9.91 -2.82
N LEU A 137 -19.62 -10.13 -3.01
CA LEU A 137 -18.96 -11.42 -2.78
C LEU A 137 -18.29 -11.45 -1.40
N GLY A 138 -17.86 -10.29 -0.93
CA GLY A 138 -17.19 -10.15 0.37
C GLY A 138 -16.65 -8.75 0.59
N VAL A 139 -16.30 -8.47 1.83
CA VAL A 139 -15.77 -7.19 2.29
C VAL A 139 -14.57 -7.39 3.21
N GLY A 140 -13.59 -6.52 3.08
CA GLY A 140 -12.44 -6.41 3.97
C GLY A 140 -12.40 -5.03 4.61
N ASN A 141 -12.26 -4.96 5.93
CA ASN A 141 -12.22 -3.70 6.67
C ASN A 141 -10.97 -3.65 7.53
N SER A 142 -10.18 -2.59 7.41
CA SER A 142 -9.12 -2.27 8.38
C SER A 142 -9.45 -0.97 9.08
N SER A 143 -9.61 -1.03 10.41
CA SER A 143 -9.75 0.14 11.27
C SER A 143 -9.06 -0.09 12.61
N ASN A 144 -8.42 0.94 13.17
CA ASN A 144 -7.75 0.87 14.48
C ASN A 144 -6.75 -0.29 14.62
N GLY A 145 -6.03 -0.62 13.54
CA GLY A 145 -5.05 -1.72 13.52
C GLY A 145 -5.65 -3.12 13.52
N LYS A 146 -6.98 -3.26 13.42
CA LYS A 146 -7.66 -4.54 13.25
C LYS A 146 -8.15 -4.68 11.82
N THR A 147 -7.95 -5.87 11.26
CA THR A 147 -8.46 -6.27 9.94
C THR A 147 -9.57 -7.30 10.16
N ASP A 148 -10.72 -7.08 9.54
CA ASP A 148 -11.86 -7.99 9.55
C ASP A 148 -12.25 -8.32 8.11
N ILE A 149 -12.40 -9.61 7.82
CA ILE A 149 -12.70 -10.12 6.48
C ILE A 149 -13.99 -10.92 6.55
N HIS A 150 -14.95 -10.55 5.72
CA HIS A 150 -16.21 -11.26 5.58
C HIS A 150 -16.37 -11.70 4.13
N VAL A 151 -16.55 -13.01 3.91
CA VAL A 151 -16.90 -13.56 2.60
C VAL A 151 -18.31 -14.12 2.67
N GLU A 152 -19.14 -13.69 1.73
CA GLU A 152 -20.51 -14.16 1.61
C GLU A 152 -20.51 -15.65 1.24
N ASN A 153 -21.34 -16.44 1.92
CA ASN A 153 -21.53 -17.83 1.54
C ASN A 153 -22.45 -17.89 0.32
N LEU A 154 -21.84 -17.83 -0.86
CA LEU A 154 -22.53 -17.98 -2.14
C LEU A 154 -22.75 -19.47 -2.40
N ASN A 155 -23.71 -20.05 -1.67
CA ASN A 155 -24.25 -21.36 -2.01
C ASN A 155 -25.19 -21.17 -3.20
N ALA A 156 -24.72 -21.51 -4.40
CA ALA A 156 -25.56 -21.80 -5.56
C ALA A 156 -25.93 -23.28 -5.59
#